data_AF-A0A831RY80-F1
#
_entry.id   AF-A0A831RY80-F1
#
_cell.length_a   1.000
_cell.length_b   1.000
_cell.length_c   1.000
_cell.angle_alpha   90.00
_cell.angle_beta   90.00
_cell.angle_gamma   90.00
#
_symmetry.space_group_name_H-M   'P 1'
#
loop_
_entity.id
_entity.type
_entity.pdbx_description
1 polymer ?
#
loop_
_entity_poly.entity_id
_entity_poly.type
_entity_poly.pdbx_seq_one_letter_code
_entity_poly.pdbx_strand_id
1 'polypeptide(L)'
;VKVFWGYGLYPDREGNHVKKKMSECSGREILEELWYHLKIADLMQPVVDAGKVICLPVMMPFIDSLFMPRKPGDRPRVLPDGARNFAFLGQFAEVPHDCVFTVEYSVRCAQMAVYGLFDTGKKPLPIYQGHHDPVVLANAVQALNR
;
A
#
# COMPACT_ATOMS: atom_id res chain seq x y z
N VAL A 1 -15.64 -21.16 -1.61
CA VAL A 1 -14.21 -20.80 -1.51
C VAL A 1 -14.10 -19.59 -0.58
N LYS A 2 -13.18 -19.61 0.39
CA LYS A 2 -12.89 -18.47 1.27
C LYS A 2 -11.45 -18.02 1.01
N VAL A 3 -11.21 -16.72 1.00
CA VAL A 3 -9.90 -16.12 0.67
C VAL A 3 -9.55 -15.11 1.76
N PHE A 4 -8.28 -15.08 2.14
CA PHE A 4 -7.70 -14.06 3.02
C PHE A 4 -6.32 -13.66 2.47
N TRP A 5 -5.77 -12.57 2.99
CA TRP A 5 -4.47 -12.04 2.58
C TRP A 5 -3.60 -11.77 3.81
N GLY A 6 -2.29 -11.94 3.64
CA GLY A 6 -1.29 -11.62 4.65
C GLY A 6 0.00 -11.16 3.99
N TYR A 7 0.83 -10.46 4.75
CA TYR A 7 2.15 -10.00 4.34
C TYR A 7 3.11 -9.99 5.52
N GLY A 8 4.41 -10.00 5.24
CA GLY A 8 5.46 -9.83 6.23
C GLY A 8 6.37 -8.67 5.82
N LEU A 9 6.72 -7.82 6.80
CA LEU A 9 7.59 -6.66 6.58
C LEU A 9 9.08 -7.01 6.53
N TYR A 10 9.45 -8.22 6.97
CA TYR A 10 10.84 -8.64 7.08
C TYR A 10 11.07 -9.96 6.34
N PRO A 11 11.03 -9.95 4.99
CA PRO A 11 11.13 -11.17 4.19
C PRO A 11 12.47 -11.91 4.38
N ASP A 12 13.53 -11.20 4.78
CA ASP A 12 14.88 -11.76 4.96
C ASP A 12 15.15 -12.29 6.38
N ARG A 13 14.17 -12.23 7.29
CA ARG A 13 14.29 -12.79 8.64
C ARG A 13 13.76 -14.22 8.68
N GLU A 14 14.40 -15.05 9.50
CA GLU A 14 13.92 -16.39 9.78
C GLU A 14 12.64 -16.37 10.62
N GLY A 15 11.74 -17.32 10.35
CA GLY A 15 10.50 -17.52 11.10
C GLY A 15 10.70 -18.02 12.53
N ASN A 16 9.67 -17.81 13.34
CA ASN A 16 9.60 -18.30 14.70
C ASN A 16 9.39 -19.81 14.78
N HIS A 17 8.69 -20.41 13.81
CA HIS A 17 8.48 -21.86 13.73
C HIS A 17 9.18 -22.46 12.51
N VAL A 18 8.91 -21.94 11.31
CA VAL A 18 9.62 -22.30 10.08
C VAL A 18 10.99 -21.60 10.07
N LYS A 19 12.05 -22.39 10.29
CA LYS A 19 13.45 -21.91 10.38
C LYS A 19 14.08 -21.62 9.02
N LYS A 20 13.40 -20.79 8.23
CA LYS A 20 13.83 -20.28 6.93
C LYS A 20 13.47 -18.80 6.83
N LYS A 21 14.18 -18.07 5.98
CA LYS A 21 13.75 -16.72 5.61
C LYS A 21 12.41 -16.79 4.90
N MET A 22 11.51 -15.85 5.18
CA MET A 22 10.20 -15.82 4.54
C MET A 22 10.30 -15.75 3.01
N SER A 23 11.32 -15.09 2.46
CA SER A 23 11.60 -15.03 1.01
C SER A 23 11.94 -16.37 0.37
N GLU A 24 12.32 -17.37 1.18
CA GLU A 24 12.66 -18.73 0.75
C GLU A 24 11.52 -19.72 1.02
N CYS A 25 10.44 -19.29 1.68
CA CYS A 25 9.30 -20.12 2.04
C CYS A 25 8.35 -20.34 0.86
N SER A 26 7.88 -21.57 0.72
CA SER A 26 6.71 -21.93 -0.07
C SER A 26 5.43 -21.39 0.59
N GLY A 27 4.32 -21.38 -0.15
CA GLY A 27 3.03 -21.01 0.43
C GLY A 27 2.58 -21.92 1.58
N ARG A 28 2.92 -23.21 1.54
CA ARG A 28 2.62 -24.16 2.63
C ARG A 28 3.37 -23.76 3.90
N GLU A 29 4.66 -23.45 3.79
CA GLU A 29 5.50 -23.02 4.91
C GLU A 29 5.03 -21.67 5.49
N ILE A 30 4.59 -20.72 4.64
CA ILE A 30 4.00 -19.46 5.11
C ILE A 30 2.73 -19.69 5.92
N LEU A 31 1.87 -20.62 5.48
CA LEU A 31 0.67 -20.98 6.25
C LEU A 31 1.02 -21.70 7.55
N GLU A 32 2.03 -22.57 7.55
CA GLU A 32 2.49 -23.26 8.75
C GLU A 32 2.96 -22.27 9.82
N GLU A 33 3.76 -21.27 9.44
CA GLU A 33 4.18 -20.18 10.33
C GLU A 33 2.97 -19.39 10.88
N LEU A 34 2.00 -19.09 10.02
CA LEU A 34 0.76 -18.41 10.43
C LEU A 34 -0.05 -19.23 11.45
N TRP A 35 -0.24 -20.53 11.18
CA TRP A 35 -0.99 -21.43 12.08
C TRP A 35 -0.31 -21.61 13.42
N TYR A 36 1.03 -21.61 13.44
CA TYR A 36 1.81 -21.58 14.66
C TYR A 36 1.52 -20.33 15.49
N HIS A 37 1.60 -19.13 14.88
CA HIS A 37 1.31 -17.87 15.59
C HIS A 37 -0.12 -17.78 16.11
N LEU A 38 -1.08 -18.34 15.38
CA LEU A 38 -2.48 -18.38 15.77
C LEU A 38 -2.80 -19.52 16.77
N LYS A 39 -1.85 -20.41 17.04
CA LYS A 39 -2.00 -21.58 17.92
C LYS A 39 -3.10 -22.55 17.46
N ILE A 40 -3.21 -22.77 16.14
CA ILE A 40 -4.23 -23.63 15.52
C ILE A 40 -3.66 -24.66 14.54
N ALA A 41 -2.38 -25.01 14.67
CA ALA A 41 -1.73 -26.00 13.81
C ALA A 41 -2.49 -27.34 13.78
N ASP A 42 -2.83 -27.90 14.94
CA ASP A 42 -3.56 -29.17 15.05
C ASP A 42 -4.95 -29.11 14.40
N LEU A 43 -5.62 -27.96 14.50
CA LEU A 43 -6.93 -27.73 13.88
C LEU A 43 -6.85 -27.68 12.36
N MET A 44 -5.77 -27.12 11.83
CA MET A 44 -5.56 -26.93 10.39
C MET A 44 -4.91 -28.14 9.71
N GLN A 45 -4.24 -29.02 10.46
CA GLN A 45 -3.56 -30.19 9.94
C GLN A 45 -4.44 -31.05 9.00
N PRO A 46 -5.69 -31.43 9.36
CA PRO A 46 -6.55 -32.22 8.47
C PRO A 46 -6.91 -31.51 7.15
N VAL A 47 -7.00 -30.17 7.18
CA VAL A 47 -7.32 -29.34 6.01
C VAL A 47 -6.12 -29.28 5.06
N VAL A 48 -4.92 -29.13 5.62
CA VAL A 48 -3.65 -29.12 4.88
C VAL A 48 -3.41 -30.49 4.24
N ASP A 49 -3.58 -31.58 4.99
CA ASP A 49 -3.34 -32.95 4.50
C ASP A 49 -4.35 -33.37 3.42
N ALA A 50 -5.58 -32.89 3.50
CA ALA A 50 -6.59 -33.09 2.47
C ALA A 50 -6.41 -32.19 1.23
N GLY A 51 -5.38 -31.34 1.18
CA GLY A 51 -5.11 -30.43 0.05
C GLY A 51 -6.22 -29.39 -0.16
N LYS A 52 -6.93 -29.00 0.90
CA LYS A 52 -8.09 -28.07 0.83
C LYS A 52 -7.72 -26.60 0.99
N VAL A 53 -6.43 -26.30 1.13
CA VAL A 53 -5.91 -24.95 1.26
C VAL A 53 -4.71 -24.77 0.33
N ILE A 54 -4.61 -23.58 -0.27
CA ILE A 54 -3.47 -23.15 -1.06
C ILE A 54 -3.08 -21.74 -0.64
N CYS A 55 -1.78 -21.49 -0.55
CA CYS A 55 -1.23 -20.15 -0.42
C CYS A 55 -0.31 -19.91 -1.62
N LEU A 56 -0.51 -18.78 -2.28
CA LEU A 56 0.27 -18.35 -3.43
C LEU A 56 1.17 -17.19 -2.97
N PRO A 57 2.45 -17.45 -2.65
CA PRO A 57 3.36 -16.38 -2.28
C PRO A 57 3.67 -15.49 -3.48
N VAL A 58 3.79 -14.19 -3.24
CA VAL A 58 4.17 -13.22 -4.26
C VAL A 58 5.26 -12.31 -3.69
N MET A 59 6.42 -12.30 -4.32
CA MET A 59 7.50 -11.37 -4.02
C MET A 59 7.40 -10.16 -4.94
N MET A 60 7.35 -8.97 -4.35
CA MET A 60 7.20 -7.71 -5.07
C MET A 60 8.34 -6.77 -4.67
N PRO A 61 9.47 -6.75 -5.40
CA PRO A 61 10.67 -6.01 -4.99
C PRO A 61 10.45 -4.49 -4.86
N PHE A 62 9.41 -3.96 -5.51
CA PHE A 62 9.09 -2.53 -5.51
C PHE A 62 7.78 -2.19 -4.80
N ILE A 63 7.20 -3.09 -4.00
CA ILE A 63 5.89 -2.84 -3.36
C ILE A 63 5.88 -1.59 -2.48
N ASP A 64 6.97 -1.32 -1.77
CA ASP A 64 7.12 -0.16 -0.89
C ASP A 64 7.96 0.97 -1.54
N SER A 65 8.29 0.86 -2.83
CA SER A 65 9.21 1.80 -3.50
C SER A 65 8.75 3.26 -3.48
N LEU A 66 7.44 3.51 -3.38
CA LEU A 66 6.84 4.83 -3.24
C LEU A 66 7.12 5.53 -1.89
N PHE A 67 7.56 4.78 -0.87
CA PHE A 67 7.92 5.28 0.46
C PHE A 67 9.44 5.45 0.65
N MET A 68 10.25 5.17 -0.37
CA MET A 68 11.68 5.42 -0.32
C MET A 68 11.97 6.89 -0.01
N PRO A 69 13.04 7.21 0.75
CA PRO A 69 13.45 8.58 0.99
C PRO A 69 13.58 9.35 -0.32
N ARG A 70 13.01 10.56 -0.36
CA ARG A 70 13.00 11.42 -1.55
C ARG A 70 13.14 12.87 -1.14
N LYS A 71 13.50 13.71 -2.11
CA LYS A 71 13.50 15.18 -2.02
C LYS A 71 12.52 15.79 -3.04
N PRO A 72 12.09 17.05 -2.84
CA PRO A 72 11.36 17.77 -3.86
C PRO A 72 12.11 17.74 -5.21
N GLY A 73 11.42 17.39 -6.28
CA GLY A 73 11.99 17.25 -7.62
C GLY A 73 12.33 15.82 -8.05
N ASP A 74 12.42 14.85 -7.13
CA ASP A 74 12.64 13.44 -7.49
C ASP A 74 11.44 12.83 -8.25
N ARG A 75 10.26 13.43 -8.08
CA ARG A 75 9.03 13.09 -8.81
C ARG A 75 8.66 14.24 -9.76
N PRO A 76 8.30 13.96 -11.03
CA PRO A 76 7.81 15.00 -11.92
C PRO A 76 6.43 15.47 -11.48
N ARG A 77 6.11 16.75 -11.69
CA ARG A 77 4.72 17.21 -11.61
C ARG A 77 3.84 16.45 -12.59
N VAL A 78 2.57 16.28 -12.24
CA VAL A 78 1.55 15.70 -13.13
C VAL A 78 1.58 16.37 -14.50
N LEU A 79 1.61 17.70 -14.50
CA LEU A 79 1.81 18.54 -15.68
C LEU A 79 3.09 19.37 -15.46
N PRO A 80 4.21 18.97 -16.07
CA PRO A 80 5.43 19.77 -16.05
C PRO A 80 5.24 21.14 -16.71
N ASP A 81 6.01 22.15 -16.30
CA ASP A 81 5.96 23.46 -16.97
C ASP A 81 6.25 23.31 -18.46
N GLY A 82 5.42 23.96 -19.28
CA GLY A 82 5.54 23.91 -20.73
C GLY A 82 4.97 22.63 -21.37
N ALA A 83 4.48 21.65 -20.61
CA ALA A 83 3.78 20.51 -21.17
C ALA A 83 2.56 20.97 -22.01
N ARG A 84 2.36 20.35 -23.17
CA ARG A 84 1.27 20.67 -24.11
C ARG A 84 0.36 19.50 -24.41
N ASN A 85 0.90 18.29 -24.39
CA ASN A 85 0.22 17.07 -24.87
C ASN A 85 0.65 15.82 -24.11
N PHE A 86 1.26 15.96 -22.92
CA PHE A 86 1.67 14.82 -22.09
C PHE A 86 1.53 15.15 -20.60
N ALA A 87 1.44 14.10 -19.79
CA ALA A 87 1.35 14.16 -18.33
C ALA A 87 2.00 12.92 -17.70
N PHE A 88 2.45 13.05 -16.45
CA PHE A 88 2.87 11.91 -15.62
C PHE A 88 1.75 11.52 -14.66
N LEU A 89 1.44 10.23 -14.59
CA LEU A 89 0.33 9.72 -13.78
C LEU A 89 0.77 8.73 -12.70
N GLY A 90 0.00 8.67 -11.62
CA GLY A 90 0.12 7.64 -10.58
C GLY A 90 1.05 8.01 -9.42
N GLN A 91 1.48 6.99 -8.70
CA GLN A 91 2.10 7.11 -7.37
C GLN A 91 3.48 7.79 -7.37
N PHE A 92 4.12 7.90 -8.54
CA PHE A 92 5.43 8.53 -8.72
C PHE A 92 5.36 9.92 -9.36
N ALA A 93 4.16 10.46 -9.61
CA ALA A 93 3.98 11.87 -9.97
C ALA A 93 3.80 12.72 -8.71
N GLU A 94 4.18 13.99 -8.75
CA GLU A 94 4.08 14.94 -7.64
C GLU A 94 2.69 15.61 -7.60
N VAL A 95 1.96 15.35 -6.52
CA VAL A 95 0.66 15.98 -6.19
C VAL A 95 0.78 16.57 -4.78
N PRO A 96 0.67 17.89 -4.63
CA PRO A 96 0.77 18.54 -3.32
C PRO A 96 -0.32 18.09 -2.35
N HIS A 97 0.04 17.94 -1.08
CA HIS A 97 -0.87 17.68 0.06
C HIS A 97 -1.63 16.34 0.02
N ASP A 98 -1.37 15.46 -0.95
CA ASP A 98 -1.98 14.13 -1.03
C ASP A 98 -0.99 13.01 -0.63
N CYS A 99 -1.53 11.84 -0.28
CA CYS A 99 -0.76 10.70 0.20
C CYS A 99 -0.69 9.57 -0.86
N VAL A 100 0.53 9.19 -1.24
CA VAL A 100 0.77 7.99 -2.04
C VAL A 100 0.36 6.71 -1.28
N PHE A 101 0.35 5.57 -1.96
CA PHE A 101 -0.21 4.28 -1.52
C PHE A 101 -1.74 4.26 -1.48
N THR A 102 -2.40 5.28 -2.02
CA THR A 102 -3.86 5.36 -2.09
C THR A 102 -4.32 5.33 -3.54
N VAL A 103 -5.48 4.71 -3.79
CA VAL A 103 -6.12 4.79 -5.10
C VAL A 103 -6.47 6.24 -5.44
N GLU A 104 -6.89 7.02 -4.44
CA GLU A 104 -7.21 8.45 -4.56
C GLU A 104 -6.08 9.25 -5.22
N TYR A 105 -4.83 9.06 -4.80
CA TYR A 105 -3.68 9.76 -5.38
C TYR A 105 -3.57 9.53 -6.90
N SER A 106 -3.74 8.29 -7.36
CA SER A 106 -3.71 7.95 -8.79
C SER A 106 -4.89 8.57 -9.55
N VAL A 107 -6.09 8.53 -8.97
CA VAL A 107 -7.30 9.12 -9.58
C VAL A 107 -7.19 10.64 -9.67
N ARG A 108 -6.73 11.29 -8.60
CA ARG A 108 -6.46 12.73 -8.57
C ARG A 108 -5.43 13.13 -9.61
N CYS A 109 -4.34 12.37 -9.72
CA CYS A 109 -3.34 12.60 -10.73
C CYS A 109 -3.93 12.55 -12.15
N ALA A 110 -4.80 11.58 -12.43
CA ALA A 110 -5.52 11.50 -13.70
C ALA A 110 -6.49 12.68 -13.92
N GLN A 111 -7.23 13.10 -12.88
CA GLN A 111 -8.10 14.28 -12.95
C GLN A 111 -7.30 15.56 -13.24
N MET A 112 -6.17 15.76 -12.55
CA MET A 112 -5.29 16.92 -12.78
C MET A 112 -4.78 16.96 -14.22
N ALA A 113 -4.36 15.82 -14.77
CA ALA A 113 -3.89 15.74 -16.15
C ALA A 113 -5.00 16.01 -17.16
N VAL A 114 -6.15 15.33 -17.04
CA VAL A 114 -7.26 15.47 -17.98
C VAL A 114 -7.84 16.89 -17.93
N TYR A 115 -8.06 17.44 -16.73
CA TYR A 115 -8.65 18.78 -16.61
C TYR A 115 -7.66 19.89 -16.99
N GLY A 116 -6.35 19.65 -16.87
CA GLY A 116 -5.34 20.61 -17.27
C GLY A 116 -4.98 20.58 -18.76
N LEU A 117 -5.10 19.44 -19.45
CA LEU A 117 -4.78 19.31 -20.88
C LEU A 117 -5.98 19.55 -21.80
N PHE A 118 -7.21 19.40 -21.31
CA PHE A 118 -8.43 19.54 -22.10
C PHE A 118 -9.33 20.63 -21.52
N ASP A 119 -10.09 21.31 -22.39
CA ASP A 119 -11.05 22.34 -22.00
C ASP A 119 -12.31 21.73 -21.38
N THR A 120 -12.19 21.26 -20.14
CA THR A 120 -13.25 20.56 -19.42
C THR A 120 -14.10 21.47 -18.54
N GLY A 121 -13.61 22.69 -18.24
CA GLY A 121 -14.22 23.60 -17.26
C GLY A 121 -14.23 23.08 -15.81
N LYS A 122 -13.48 22.00 -15.51
CA LYS A 122 -13.51 21.32 -14.20
C LYS A 122 -12.19 21.48 -13.44
N LYS A 123 -12.25 21.28 -12.13
CA LYS A 123 -11.08 21.20 -11.23
C LYS A 123 -11.23 19.99 -10.31
N PRO A 124 -10.13 19.32 -9.92
CA PRO A 124 -10.19 18.27 -8.91
C PRO A 124 -10.75 18.81 -7.60
N LEU A 125 -11.51 17.99 -6.86
CA LEU A 125 -12.01 18.38 -5.53
C LEU A 125 -10.85 18.67 -4.58
N PRO A 126 -10.94 19.69 -3.70
CA PRO A 126 -9.86 19.98 -2.77
C PRO A 126 -9.65 18.81 -1.79
N ILE A 127 -8.40 18.63 -1.36
CA ILE A 127 -8.04 17.62 -0.36
C ILE A 127 -8.51 18.12 1.01
N TYR A 128 -9.19 17.26 1.77
CA TYR A 128 -9.65 17.60 3.13
C TYR A 128 -8.47 17.93 4.05
N GLN A 129 -8.47 19.14 4.63
CA GLN A 129 -7.40 19.65 5.48
C GLN A 129 -7.76 19.48 6.97
N GLY A 130 -7.98 18.25 7.43
CA GLY A 130 -8.38 17.96 8.81
C GLY A 130 -7.39 18.46 9.88
N HIS A 131 -6.13 18.66 9.53
CA HIS A 131 -5.12 19.24 10.42
C HIS A 131 -5.29 20.75 10.68
N HIS A 132 -6.23 21.42 10.00
CA HIS A 132 -6.66 22.77 10.31
C HIS A 132 -7.98 22.83 11.10
N ASP A 133 -8.60 21.68 11.37
CA ASP A 133 -9.85 21.61 12.14
C ASP A 133 -9.54 21.42 13.64
N PRO A 134 -9.91 22.38 14.52
CA PRO A 134 -9.58 22.31 15.94
C PRO A 134 -10.24 21.13 16.65
N VAL A 135 -11.40 20.66 16.20
CA VAL A 135 -12.09 19.51 16.78
C VAL A 135 -11.32 18.22 16.44
N VAL A 136 -10.86 18.10 15.20
CA VAL A 136 -10.02 16.97 14.76
C VAL A 136 -8.70 16.95 15.52
N LEU A 137 -8.06 18.10 15.70
CA LEU A 137 -6.80 18.21 16.45
C LEU A 137 -6.99 17.83 17.93
N ALA A 138 -8.05 18.30 18.58
CA ALA A 138 -8.35 17.93 19.96
C ALA A 138 -8.54 16.41 20.12
N ASN A 139 -9.27 15.78 19.20
CA ASN A 139 -9.45 14.33 19.18
C ASN A 139 -8.13 13.58 18.91
N ALA A 140 -7.27 14.10 18.04
CA ALA A 140 -5.96 13.51 17.76
C ALA A 140 -5.06 13.54 19.00
N VAL A 141 -5.01 14.66 19.74
CA VAL A 141 -4.27 14.76 21.00
C VAL A 141 -4.84 13.80 22.05
N GLN A 142 -6.17 13.70 22.16
CA GLN A 142 -6.78 12.74 23.07
C GLN A 142 -6.38 11.30 22.73
N ALA A 143 -6.40 10.93 21.45
CA ALA A 143 -6.04 9.58 20.99
C ALA A 143 -4.56 9.24 21.22
N LEU A 144 -3.66 10.21 21.07
CA LEU A 144 -2.22 10.04 21.31
C LEU A 144 -1.87 9.86 22.80
N ASN A 145 -2.74 10.32 23.71
CA ASN A 145 -2.55 10.21 25.15
C ASN A 145 -3.35 9.05 25.79
N ARG A 146 -3.89 8.14 24.98
CA ARG A 146 -4.52 6.90 25.47
C ARG A 146 -3.49 5.81 25.68
#